data_AF-A0A293LBH4-F1
#
_entry.id   AF-A0A293LBH4-F1
#
_cell.length_a   1.000
_cell.length_b   1.000
_cell.length_c   1.000
_cell.angle_alpha   90.00
_cell.angle_beta   90.00
_cell.angle_gamma   90.00
#
_symmetry.space_group_name_H-M   'P 1'
#
loop_
_entity.id
_entity.type
_entity.pdbx_description
1 polymer ?
#
loop_
_entity_poly.entity_id
_entity_poly.type
_entity_poly.pdbx_seq_one_letter_code
_entity_poly.pdbx_strand_id
1 'polypeptide(L)'
;MAASRVFCRFGCFGKRPFQQIAASTKFSTEANAAEQQSENNGGRKFKSAVPAEHAEYRFVYPEFLPDPDLSRRHFVRERLERMDMLKRRTAIEIPEFYVGSILAVTVSDNCAPGKQNRFVGICIQREGHGLRHRFTLRNVVDHQGVEIMYDMYSPLLLKIEVLRLEKRLDDNLRYLRDALPEYSTFPFDMEPDTHTDGAVPINPLKVKMKARPWTERWERKELKGVSDFGLPERFHIRAAEVATPWEKFDLMKQYRQTIPEEQQVKIWEEVHKHRTTVEDAQRRERRRKLLQKKDT
;
A
#
# COMPACT_ATOMS: atom_id res chain seq x y z
N MET A 1 34.63 -59.79 14.78
CA MET A 1 36.05 -59.49 14.54
C MET A 1 36.35 -59.67 13.06
N ALA A 2 36.52 -58.56 12.33
CA ALA A 2 37.22 -58.49 11.05
C ALA A 2 37.36 -57.00 10.72
N ALA A 3 38.59 -56.49 10.85
CA ALA A 3 38.93 -55.12 10.51
C ALA A 3 39.35 -55.09 9.03
N SER A 4 38.72 -54.24 8.23
CA SER A 4 39.25 -53.83 6.93
C SER A 4 39.39 -52.31 6.91
N ARG A 5 40.64 -51.89 7.01
CA ARG A 5 41.13 -50.55 6.73
C ARG A 5 41.20 -50.38 5.21
N VAL A 6 40.57 -49.35 4.67
CA VAL A 6 40.92 -48.81 3.36
C VAL A 6 41.43 -47.39 3.57
N PHE A 7 42.75 -47.26 3.45
CA PHE A 7 43.49 -46.02 3.32
C PHE A 7 43.21 -45.44 1.92
N CYS A 8 42.85 -44.17 1.82
CA CYS A 8 43.13 -43.39 0.60
C CYS A 8 43.60 -41.98 0.95
N ARG A 9 44.63 -41.57 0.19
CA ARG A 9 45.57 -40.49 0.42
C ARG A 9 44.95 -39.09 0.54
N PHE A 10 45.45 -38.34 1.51
CA PHE A 10 45.44 -36.89 1.54
C PHE A 10 46.18 -36.32 0.32
N GLY A 11 45.50 -35.49 -0.46
CA GLY A 11 46.10 -34.56 -1.40
C GLY A 11 46.16 -33.17 -0.77
N CYS A 12 47.36 -32.75 -0.36
CA CYS A 12 47.66 -31.39 0.05
C CYS A 12 47.66 -30.48 -1.19
N PHE A 13 46.74 -29.51 -1.27
CA PHE A 13 46.92 -28.33 -2.10
C PHE A 13 47.21 -27.12 -1.20
N GLY A 14 48.42 -26.61 -1.37
CA GLY A 14 49.03 -25.57 -0.54
C GLY A 14 48.26 -24.26 -0.59
N LYS A 15 48.05 -23.69 0.60
CA LYS A 15 47.70 -22.30 0.81
C LYS A 15 48.85 -21.42 0.31
N ARG A 16 48.60 -20.54 -0.66
CA ARG A 16 49.50 -19.41 -0.94
C ARG A 16 49.19 -18.29 0.05
N PRO A 17 50.17 -17.73 0.76
CA PRO A 17 49.97 -16.53 1.56
C PRO A 17 49.84 -15.32 0.64
N PHE A 18 48.75 -14.56 0.77
CA PHE A 18 48.63 -13.24 0.16
C PHE A 18 49.45 -12.25 0.99
N GLN A 19 50.45 -11.63 0.36
CA GLN A 19 51.36 -10.67 0.98
C GLN A 19 50.58 -9.44 1.46
N GLN A 20 50.76 -9.08 2.73
CA GLN A 20 50.35 -7.78 3.25
C GLN A 20 51.28 -6.71 2.65
N ILE A 21 50.74 -5.92 1.73
CA ILE A 21 51.35 -4.66 1.31
C ILE A 21 50.88 -3.60 2.29
N ALA A 22 51.79 -3.13 3.14
CA ALA A 22 51.59 -1.94 3.96
C ALA A 22 51.69 -0.71 3.03
N ALA A 23 50.57 -0.03 2.82
CA ALA A 23 50.54 1.32 2.24
C ALA A 23 50.08 2.30 3.31
N SER A 24 51.04 2.95 3.96
CA SER A 24 50.81 4.17 4.70
C SER A 24 50.71 5.33 3.70
N THR A 25 49.50 5.81 3.43
CA THR A 25 49.30 7.03 2.66
C THR A 25 48.25 7.89 3.35
N LYS A 26 48.64 9.15 3.51
CA LYS A 26 48.02 10.20 4.32
C LYS A 26 46.58 10.45 3.86
N PHE A 27 45.65 10.44 4.80
CA PHE A 27 44.26 10.84 4.61
C PHE A 27 44.23 12.37 4.50
N SER A 28 44.26 12.90 3.28
CA SER A 28 43.97 14.29 2.98
C SER A 28 42.54 14.43 2.46
N THR A 29 41.88 15.44 2.98
CA THR A 29 40.50 15.87 2.77
C THR A 29 40.14 16.13 1.31
N GLU A 30 39.60 15.14 0.62
CA GLU A 30 38.96 15.33 -0.71
C GLU A 30 37.55 14.72 -0.80
N ALA A 31 37.02 14.16 0.29
CA ALA A 31 35.66 13.61 0.33
C ALA A 31 34.55 14.69 0.36
N ASN A 32 34.89 15.94 0.73
CA ASN A 32 33.92 17.04 0.80
C ASN A 32 33.72 17.77 -0.54
N ALA A 33 34.42 17.38 -1.61
CA ALA A 33 34.24 17.96 -2.95
C ALA A 33 33.17 17.23 -3.79
N ALA A 34 32.79 16.00 -3.42
CA ALA A 34 31.79 15.21 -4.14
C ALA A 34 30.34 15.51 -3.72
N GLU A 35 30.12 16.04 -2.52
CA GLU A 35 28.77 16.39 -2.02
C GLU A 35 28.32 17.81 -2.40
N GLN A 36 29.20 18.64 -2.97
CA GLN A 36 28.86 20.02 -3.39
C GLN A 36 28.62 20.18 -4.89
N GLN A 37 28.68 19.09 -5.68
CA GLN A 37 28.50 19.14 -7.14
C GLN A 37 27.08 18.79 -7.62
N SER A 38 26.15 18.44 -6.72
CA SER A 38 24.76 18.12 -7.08
C SER A 38 23.78 19.31 -7.03
N GLU A 39 24.26 20.53 -6.80
CA GLU A 39 23.37 21.72 -6.70
C GLU A 39 23.36 22.61 -7.96
N ASN A 40 24.25 22.38 -8.93
CA ASN A 40 24.41 23.26 -10.10
C ASN A 40 24.03 22.65 -11.46
N ASN A 41 23.30 21.53 -11.48
CA ASN A 41 22.62 21.12 -12.70
C ASN A 41 21.20 21.70 -12.70
N GLY A 42 20.99 22.75 -13.49
CA GLY A 42 19.68 23.19 -13.95
C GLY A 42 19.01 22.08 -14.77
N GLY A 43 18.63 21.00 -14.09
CA GLY A 43 17.98 19.86 -14.68
C GLY A 43 16.68 20.32 -15.33
N ARG A 44 16.50 20.00 -16.61
CA ARG A 44 15.20 20.11 -17.27
C ARG A 44 14.20 19.38 -16.39
N LYS A 45 13.37 20.13 -15.64
CA LYS A 45 12.28 19.56 -14.85
C LYS A 45 11.38 18.83 -15.85
N PHE A 46 11.43 17.51 -15.84
CA PHE A 46 10.53 16.70 -16.64
C PHE A 46 9.11 17.05 -16.19
N LYS A 47 8.36 17.72 -17.06
CA LYS A 47 6.97 18.07 -16.75
C LYS A 47 6.16 16.78 -16.92
N SER A 48 5.50 16.34 -15.87
CA SER A 48 4.56 15.22 -15.96
C SER A 48 3.49 15.54 -17.00
N ALA A 49 3.15 14.55 -17.81
CA ALA A 49 2.04 14.65 -18.76
C ALA A 49 0.68 14.68 -18.04
N VAL A 50 0.63 14.24 -16.78
CA VAL A 50 -0.58 14.24 -15.94
C VAL A 50 -0.90 15.67 -15.47
N PRO A 51 -2.12 16.19 -15.71
CA PRO A 51 -2.57 17.47 -15.15
C PRO A 51 -2.54 17.48 -13.61
N ALA A 52 -2.31 18.66 -13.01
CA ALA A 52 -2.20 18.80 -11.56
C ALA A 52 -3.47 18.33 -10.81
N GLU A 53 -4.65 18.53 -11.40
CA GLU A 53 -5.94 18.09 -10.86
C GLU A 53 -6.04 16.56 -10.71
N HIS A 54 -5.28 15.81 -11.52
CA HIS A 54 -5.34 14.35 -11.56
C HIS A 54 -4.17 13.70 -10.80
N ALA A 55 -3.24 14.49 -10.25
CA ALA A 55 -2.03 13.98 -9.60
C ALA A 55 -2.35 13.06 -8.41
N GLU A 56 -3.40 13.38 -7.66
CA GLU A 56 -3.81 12.64 -6.47
C GLU A 56 -4.60 11.37 -6.81
N TYR A 57 -5.20 11.27 -8.01
CA TYR A 57 -6.07 10.15 -8.39
C TYR A 57 -5.37 8.81 -8.37
N ARG A 58 -4.06 8.79 -8.60
CA ARG A 58 -3.27 7.57 -8.47
C ARG A 58 -3.36 6.95 -7.07
N PHE A 59 -3.43 7.77 -6.04
CA PHE A 59 -3.48 7.31 -4.65
C PHE A 59 -4.92 7.11 -4.15
N VAL A 60 -5.84 7.97 -4.60
CA VAL A 60 -7.27 7.86 -4.27
C VAL A 60 -7.89 6.61 -4.91
N TYR A 61 -7.60 6.43 -6.20
CA TYR A 61 -8.25 5.47 -7.12
C TYR A 61 -7.27 4.46 -7.76
N PRO A 62 -6.40 3.77 -6.99
CA PRO A 62 -5.43 2.82 -7.53
C PRO A 62 -6.07 1.69 -8.34
N GLU A 63 -7.34 1.35 -8.10
CA GLU A 63 -8.05 0.27 -8.79
C GLU A 63 -8.35 0.55 -10.27
N PHE A 64 -8.41 1.82 -10.68
CA PHE A 64 -8.69 2.20 -12.06
C PHE A 64 -7.48 2.02 -12.99
N LEU A 65 -6.29 1.91 -12.39
CA LEU A 65 -5.07 1.61 -13.11
C LEU A 65 -5.04 0.12 -13.47
N PRO A 66 -4.69 -0.22 -14.73
CA PRO A 66 -4.59 -1.62 -15.16
C PRO A 66 -3.52 -2.40 -14.39
N ASP A 67 -3.56 -3.72 -14.53
CA ASP A 67 -2.50 -4.60 -14.02
C ASP A 67 -1.16 -4.28 -14.72
N PRO A 68 -0.06 -4.09 -13.98
CA PRO A 68 1.27 -3.92 -14.57
C PRO A 68 1.73 -5.14 -15.39
N ASP A 69 1.22 -6.34 -15.14
CA ASP A 69 1.56 -7.53 -15.94
C ASP A 69 0.95 -7.46 -17.35
N LEU A 70 1.81 -7.20 -18.35
CA LEU A 70 1.42 -7.11 -19.75
C LEU A 70 0.77 -8.38 -20.28
N SER A 71 1.09 -9.57 -19.75
CA SER A 71 0.49 -10.83 -20.22
C SER A 71 -1.02 -10.87 -20.00
N ARG A 72 -1.52 -10.12 -19.01
CA ARG A 72 -2.94 -10.09 -18.66
C ARG A 72 -3.64 -8.87 -19.24
N ARG A 73 -2.94 -7.90 -19.84
CA ARG A 73 -3.55 -6.66 -20.33
C ARG A 73 -4.33 -6.85 -21.62
N HIS A 74 -5.48 -6.20 -21.71
CA HIS A 74 -6.23 -6.09 -22.95
C HIS A 74 -7.07 -4.82 -22.93
N PHE A 75 -6.85 -3.93 -23.90
CA PHE A 75 -7.43 -2.58 -23.93
C PHE A 75 -8.97 -2.58 -23.83
N VAL A 76 -9.63 -3.44 -24.61
CA VAL A 76 -11.10 -3.51 -24.60
C VAL A 76 -11.61 -4.01 -23.26
N ARG A 77 -10.91 -4.96 -22.62
CA ARG A 77 -11.31 -5.51 -21.32
C ARG A 77 -11.22 -4.45 -20.24
N GLU A 78 -10.08 -3.76 -20.17
CA GLU A 78 -9.83 -2.67 -19.21
C GLU A 78 -10.86 -1.54 -19.35
N ARG A 79 -11.24 -1.20 -20.59
CA ARG A 79 -12.26 -0.17 -20.85
C ARG A 79 -13.66 -0.61 -20.40
N LEU A 80 -14.06 -1.85 -20.70
CA LEU A 80 -15.36 -2.38 -20.27
C LEU A 80 -15.44 -2.49 -18.74
N GLU A 81 -14.40 -3.01 -18.09
CA GLU A 81 -14.29 -3.05 -16.63
C GLU A 81 -14.44 -1.65 -16.02
N ARG A 82 -13.77 -0.65 -16.60
CA ARG A 82 -13.89 0.74 -16.15
C ARG A 82 -15.30 1.30 -16.29
N MET A 83 -15.96 1.07 -17.42
CA MET A 83 -17.33 1.49 -17.63
C MET A 83 -18.25 0.91 -16.54
N ASP A 84 -18.08 -0.36 -16.18
CA ASP A 84 -18.90 -1.02 -15.16
C ASP A 84 -18.55 -0.55 -13.74
N MET A 85 -17.26 -0.31 -13.43
CA MET A 85 -16.85 0.31 -12.16
C MET A 85 -17.49 1.70 -11.96
N LEU A 86 -17.50 2.53 -13.00
CA LEU A 86 -18.12 3.86 -12.94
C LEU A 86 -19.64 3.76 -12.75
N LYS A 87 -20.32 2.87 -13.48
CA LYS A 87 -21.75 2.59 -13.24
C LYS A 87 -22.02 2.09 -11.82
N ARG A 88 -21.12 1.30 -11.24
CA ARG A 88 -21.28 0.83 -9.86
C ARG A 88 -21.15 1.97 -8.85
N ARG A 89 -20.22 2.92 -9.07
CA ARG A 89 -20.00 4.12 -8.24
C ARG A 89 -21.15 5.13 -8.31
N THR A 90 -21.99 5.11 -9.34
CA THR A 90 -23.24 5.91 -9.33
C THR A 90 -24.30 5.29 -8.43
N ALA A 91 -24.30 3.97 -8.30
CA ALA A 91 -25.26 3.25 -7.45
C ALA A 91 -24.86 3.27 -5.97
N ILE A 92 -23.56 3.24 -5.66
CA ILE A 92 -23.04 3.33 -4.29
C ILE A 92 -21.93 4.36 -4.22
N GLU A 93 -22.01 5.22 -3.20
CA GLU A 93 -20.96 6.14 -2.84
C GLU A 93 -19.77 5.38 -2.24
N ILE A 94 -18.67 5.36 -2.98
CA ILE A 94 -17.40 4.80 -2.53
C ILE A 94 -16.46 5.98 -2.19
N PRO A 95 -16.25 6.26 -0.90
CA PRO A 95 -15.42 7.39 -0.47
C PRO A 95 -13.93 7.15 -0.74
N GLU A 96 -13.14 8.22 -0.62
CA GLU A 96 -11.68 8.14 -0.60
C GLU A 96 -11.19 7.54 0.71
N PHE A 97 -10.29 6.56 0.62
CA PHE A 97 -9.60 6.00 1.79
C PHE A 97 -8.24 5.40 1.43
N TYR A 98 -7.39 5.24 2.43
CA TYR A 98 -6.03 4.73 2.27
C TYR A 98 -5.77 3.53 3.18
N VAL A 99 -4.62 2.89 2.97
CA VAL A 99 -4.12 1.92 3.93
C VAL A 99 -3.77 2.66 5.23
N GLY A 100 -4.34 2.18 6.34
CA GLY A 100 -4.29 2.84 7.63
C GLY A 100 -5.57 3.58 8.03
N SER A 101 -6.46 3.88 7.08
CA SER A 101 -7.76 4.49 7.41
C SER A 101 -8.68 3.51 8.12
N ILE A 102 -9.54 4.02 9.00
CA ILE A 102 -10.54 3.23 9.74
C ILE A 102 -11.86 3.32 8.99
N LEU A 103 -12.43 2.17 8.62
CA LEU A 103 -13.65 2.07 7.83
C LEU A 103 -14.72 1.31 8.60
N ALA A 104 -15.98 1.68 8.37
CA ALA A 104 -17.14 0.87 8.67
C ALA A 104 -17.79 0.41 7.36
N VAL A 105 -17.87 -0.89 7.15
CA VAL A 105 -18.43 -1.48 5.93
C VAL A 105 -19.71 -2.22 6.28
N THR A 106 -20.79 -1.87 5.59
CA THR A 106 -22.09 -2.54 5.71
C THR A 106 -22.33 -3.39 4.48
N VAL A 107 -22.53 -4.69 4.71
CA VAL A 107 -22.79 -5.70 3.67
C VAL A 107 -24.14 -6.35 3.91
N SER A 108 -24.84 -6.70 2.83
CA SER A 108 -26.02 -7.55 2.89
C SER A 108 -25.62 -9.01 3.10
N ASP A 109 -26.13 -9.59 4.18
CA ASP A 109 -25.90 -10.99 4.52
C ASP A 109 -27.23 -11.62 4.93
N ASN A 110 -27.69 -12.62 4.18
CA ASN A 110 -28.96 -13.28 4.41
C ASN A 110 -29.05 -14.01 5.76
N CYS A 111 -27.90 -14.42 6.32
CA CYS A 111 -27.83 -15.17 7.56
C CYS A 111 -27.72 -14.25 8.80
N ALA A 112 -27.39 -12.98 8.62
CA ALA A 112 -27.23 -12.03 9.72
C ALA A 112 -28.59 -11.54 10.25
N PRO A 113 -28.71 -11.25 11.57
CA PRO A 113 -29.90 -10.61 12.11
C PRO A 113 -30.10 -9.24 11.44
N GLY A 114 -31.26 -9.02 10.82
CA GLY A 114 -31.54 -7.80 10.04
C GLY A 114 -31.04 -7.81 8.60
N LYS A 115 -30.54 -8.95 8.10
CA LYS A 115 -30.02 -9.15 6.72
C LYS A 115 -28.85 -8.24 6.34
N GLN A 116 -28.24 -7.58 7.30
CA GLN A 116 -27.14 -6.65 7.12
C GLN A 116 -26.09 -6.91 8.20
N ASN A 117 -24.83 -6.82 7.83
CA ASN A 117 -23.69 -6.96 8.73
C ASN A 117 -22.81 -5.72 8.59
N ARG A 118 -22.50 -5.06 9.71
CA ARG A 118 -21.62 -3.89 9.78
C ARG A 118 -20.34 -4.29 10.49
N PHE A 119 -19.20 -4.10 9.81
CA PHE A 119 -17.88 -4.38 10.38
C PHE A 119 -17.02 -3.13 10.37
N VAL A 120 -16.43 -2.81 11.53
CA VAL A 120 -15.50 -1.70 11.71
C VAL A 120 -14.08 -2.24 11.83
N GLY A 121 -13.13 -1.63 11.15
CA GLY A 121 -11.72 -1.99 11.27
C GLY A 121 -10.78 -1.09 10.49
N ILE A 122 -9.47 -1.30 10.70
CA ILE A 122 -8.42 -0.62 9.95
C ILE A 122 -8.19 -1.32 8.61
N CYS A 123 -8.07 -0.54 7.54
CA CYS A 123 -7.67 -1.05 6.24
C CYS A 123 -6.17 -1.40 6.24
N ILE A 124 -5.85 -2.69 6.18
CA ILE A 124 -4.45 -3.15 6.24
C ILE A 124 -3.79 -3.24 4.87
N GLN A 125 -4.58 -3.42 3.82
CA GLN A 125 -4.10 -3.62 2.47
C GLN A 125 -5.21 -3.32 1.46
N ARG A 126 -4.81 -2.73 0.34
CA ARG A 126 -5.60 -2.62 -0.90
C ARG A 126 -4.86 -3.37 -2.00
N GLU A 127 -5.52 -4.30 -2.67
CA GLU A 127 -4.89 -5.12 -3.71
C GLU A 127 -5.84 -5.44 -4.86
N GLY A 128 -5.28 -5.86 -5.99
CA GLY A 128 -6.03 -6.11 -7.21
C GLY A 128 -6.33 -4.84 -8.01
N HIS A 129 -6.86 -5.07 -9.21
CA HIS A 129 -7.08 -4.05 -10.23
C HIS A 129 -8.49 -4.22 -10.82
N GLY A 130 -9.05 -3.14 -11.35
CA GLY A 130 -10.38 -3.14 -11.98
C GLY A 130 -11.47 -3.62 -11.02
N LEU A 131 -12.40 -4.42 -11.55
CA LEU A 131 -13.51 -5.00 -10.78
C LEU A 131 -13.06 -5.95 -9.66
N ARG A 132 -11.85 -6.50 -9.76
CA ARG A 132 -11.28 -7.45 -8.78
C ARG A 132 -10.53 -6.76 -7.64
N HIS A 133 -10.63 -5.44 -7.53
CA HIS A 133 -10.00 -4.70 -6.46
C HIS A 133 -10.64 -5.02 -5.11
N ARG A 134 -9.79 -5.30 -4.12
CA ARG A 134 -10.16 -5.76 -2.79
C ARG A 134 -9.43 -4.95 -1.75
N PHE A 135 -10.02 -4.86 -0.58
CA PHE A 135 -9.36 -4.33 0.60
C PHE A 135 -9.66 -5.21 1.79
N THR A 136 -8.68 -5.33 2.69
CA THR A 136 -8.82 -6.14 3.90
C THR A 136 -8.94 -5.23 5.11
N LEU A 137 -10.01 -5.44 5.87
CA LEU A 137 -10.21 -4.79 7.17
C LEU A 137 -9.77 -5.73 8.28
N ARG A 138 -9.09 -5.18 9.29
CA ARG A 138 -8.68 -5.88 10.49
C ARG A 138 -9.26 -5.18 11.72
N ASN A 139 -9.79 -5.95 12.65
CA ASN A 139 -10.13 -5.49 13.99
C ASN A 139 -9.88 -6.61 15.01
N VAL A 140 -9.69 -6.24 16.28
CA VAL A 140 -9.67 -7.19 17.39
C VAL A 140 -10.99 -7.08 18.12
N VAL A 141 -11.77 -8.17 18.08
CA VAL A 141 -13.12 -8.27 18.64
C VAL A 141 -13.07 -9.33 19.73
N ASP A 142 -13.48 -8.99 20.95
CA ASP A 142 -13.45 -9.91 22.09
C ASP A 142 -12.09 -10.63 22.25
N HIS A 143 -11.01 -9.85 22.12
CA HIS A 143 -9.61 -10.32 22.15
C HIS A 143 -9.21 -11.28 21.02
N GLN A 144 -10.06 -11.48 20.02
CA GLN A 144 -9.77 -12.27 18.83
C GLN A 144 -9.56 -11.38 17.61
N GLY A 145 -8.45 -11.59 16.89
CA GLY A 145 -8.17 -10.86 15.66
C GLY A 145 -9.03 -11.38 14.52
N VAL A 146 -9.90 -10.52 13.97
CA VAL A 146 -10.76 -10.80 12.83
C VAL A 146 -10.29 -10.00 11.63
N GLU A 147 -10.16 -10.66 10.48
CA GLU A 147 -9.87 -10.03 9.20
C GLU A 147 -10.96 -10.38 8.20
N ILE A 148 -11.50 -9.38 7.52
CA ILE A 148 -12.49 -9.57 6.46
C ILE A 148 -11.99 -8.88 5.20
N MET A 149 -11.91 -9.66 4.12
CA MET A 149 -11.58 -9.17 2.80
C MET A 149 -12.87 -8.82 2.06
N TYR A 150 -12.98 -7.58 1.58
CA TYR A 150 -14.11 -7.10 0.80
C TYR A 150 -13.69 -6.83 -0.64
N ASP A 151 -14.51 -7.28 -1.58
CA ASP A 151 -14.42 -6.88 -2.99
C ASP A 151 -15.14 -5.52 -3.15
N MET A 152 -14.41 -4.49 -3.57
CA MET A 152 -14.90 -3.10 -3.58
C MET A 152 -16.16 -2.89 -4.44
N TYR A 153 -16.27 -3.64 -5.54
CA TYR A 153 -17.38 -3.52 -6.49
C TYR A 153 -18.45 -4.61 -6.33
N SER A 154 -18.44 -5.35 -5.22
CA SER A 154 -19.45 -6.39 -4.96
C SER A 154 -20.87 -5.79 -4.88
N PRO A 155 -21.90 -6.45 -5.44
CA PRO A 155 -23.29 -6.03 -5.30
C PRO A 155 -23.80 -6.17 -3.86
N LEU A 156 -23.19 -7.05 -3.05
CA LEU A 156 -23.59 -7.28 -1.66
C LEU A 156 -23.23 -6.10 -0.75
N LEU A 157 -22.23 -5.32 -1.16
CA LEU A 157 -21.75 -4.16 -0.43
C LEU A 157 -22.81 -3.06 -0.51
N LEU A 158 -23.27 -2.55 0.63
CA LEU A 158 -24.35 -1.55 0.72
C LEU A 158 -23.81 -0.14 0.96
N LYS A 159 -22.87 0.00 1.89
CA LYS A 159 -22.28 1.29 2.26
C LYS A 159 -20.85 1.12 2.77
N ILE A 160 -19.99 2.05 2.39
CA ILE A 160 -18.64 2.20 2.95
C ILE A 160 -18.60 3.56 3.63
N GLU A 161 -18.39 3.58 4.93
CA GLU A 161 -18.21 4.79 5.72
C GLU A 161 -16.75 4.89 6.13
N VAL A 162 -16.14 6.06 5.93
CA VAL A 162 -14.81 6.36 6.46
C VAL A 162 -15.01 6.96 7.83
N LEU A 163 -14.59 6.25 8.88
CA LEU A 163 -14.65 6.77 10.23
C LEU A 163 -13.47 7.70 10.51
N ARG A 164 -12.26 7.30 10.09
CA ARG A 164 -11.07 8.14 10.24
C ARG A 164 -10.19 8.02 9.01
N LEU A 165 -9.99 9.13 8.33
CA LEU A 165 -9.16 9.23 7.15
C LEU A 165 -7.71 9.52 7.57
N GLU A 166 -6.86 8.50 7.50
CA GLU A 166 -5.43 8.64 7.76
C GLU A 166 -4.60 7.74 6.85
N LYS A 167 -3.35 8.17 6.60
CA LYS A 167 -2.31 7.38 5.95
C LYS A 167 -1.32 6.89 7.00
N ARG A 168 -0.71 5.72 6.77
CA ARG A 168 0.44 5.24 7.53
C ARG A 168 1.73 5.40 6.72
N LEU A 169 2.87 5.15 7.37
CA LEU A 169 4.19 5.25 6.73
C LEU A 169 4.46 4.14 5.71
N ASP A 170 3.78 3.01 5.87
CA ASP A 170 3.89 1.83 5.00
C ASP A 170 2.59 1.63 4.21
N ASP A 171 2.73 1.15 2.97
CA ASP A 171 1.60 0.86 2.08
C ASP A 171 0.87 -0.44 2.45
N ASN A 172 1.46 -1.30 3.27
CA ASN A 172 0.90 -2.59 3.68
C ASN A 172 1.11 -2.83 5.18
N LEU A 173 0.03 -2.98 5.93
CA LEU A 173 0.04 -3.12 7.40
C LEU A 173 -0.16 -4.57 7.86
N ARG A 174 0.25 -5.55 7.04
CA ARG A 174 0.13 -6.99 7.37
C ARG A 174 0.85 -7.38 8.67
N TYR A 175 1.88 -6.61 9.05
CA TYR A 175 2.60 -6.79 10.31
C TYR A 175 1.73 -6.58 11.57
N LEU A 176 0.55 -5.94 11.44
CA LEU A 176 -0.41 -5.80 12.55
C LEU A 176 -0.94 -7.15 13.08
N ARG A 177 -0.76 -8.25 12.34
CA ARG A 177 -1.02 -9.62 12.82
C ARG A 177 -0.11 -10.01 13.99
N ASP A 178 1.16 -9.67 13.86
CA ASP A 178 2.23 -9.98 14.81
C ASP A 178 2.52 -8.82 15.78
N ALA A 179 1.84 -7.68 15.61
CA ALA A 179 1.91 -6.53 16.52
C ALA A 179 1.09 -6.73 17.80
N LEU A 180 1.31 -5.85 18.78
CA LEU A 180 0.44 -5.80 19.97
C LEU A 180 -1.02 -5.52 19.57
N PRO A 181 -2.01 -6.16 20.22
CA PRO A 181 -3.43 -6.01 19.87
C PRO A 181 -3.95 -4.57 19.95
N GLU A 182 -3.35 -3.73 20.80
CA GLU A 182 -3.72 -2.32 21.00
C GLU A 182 -3.76 -1.54 19.68
N TYR A 183 -2.83 -1.79 18.76
CA TYR A 183 -2.76 -1.09 17.47
C TYR A 183 -3.81 -1.53 16.46
N SER A 184 -4.51 -2.64 16.73
CA SER A 184 -5.55 -3.22 15.85
C SER A 184 -6.93 -3.21 16.47
N THR A 185 -7.09 -2.72 17.70
CA THR A 185 -8.36 -2.73 18.43
C THR A 185 -9.09 -1.41 18.22
N PHE A 186 -10.27 -1.46 17.62
CA PHE A 186 -11.10 -0.28 17.37
C PHE A 186 -12.54 -0.53 17.82
N PRO A 187 -13.20 0.44 18.49
CA PRO A 187 -14.57 0.31 18.91
C PRO A 187 -15.53 0.31 17.71
N PHE A 188 -16.58 -0.52 17.74
CA PHE A 188 -17.59 -0.59 16.68
C PHE A 188 -18.49 0.63 16.60
N ASP A 189 -18.68 1.30 17.74
CA ASP A 189 -19.53 2.49 17.86
C ASP A 189 -18.72 3.78 17.67
N MET A 190 -17.55 3.69 17.03
CA MET A 190 -16.74 4.86 16.70
C MET A 190 -17.50 5.78 15.73
N GLU A 191 -17.60 7.05 16.10
CA GLU A 191 -18.18 8.09 15.26
C GLU A 191 -17.18 8.52 14.17
N PRO A 192 -17.66 8.97 13.00
CA PRO A 192 -16.79 9.45 11.95
C PRO A 192 -16.20 10.83 12.27
N ASP A 193 -14.87 10.92 12.22
CA ASP A 193 -14.10 12.15 12.33
C ASP A 193 -14.34 13.04 11.09
N THR A 194 -14.64 14.32 11.31
CA THR A 194 -14.76 15.29 10.22
C THR A 194 -13.37 15.69 9.70
N HIS A 195 -13.03 15.28 8.48
CA HIS A 195 -11.81 15.75 7.80
C HIS A 195 -12.09 17.08 7.08
N THR A 196 -11.21 18.07 7.26
CA THR A 196 -11.24 19.33 6.48
C THR A 196 -10.61 19.09 5.10
N ASP A 197 -11.08 19.76 4.04
CA ASP A 197 -10.69 19.59 2.62
C ASP A 197 -9.22 19.93 2.27
N GLY A 198 -8.26 19.36 2.99
CA GLY A 198 -6.83 19.47 2.78
C GLY A 198 -6.15 18.11 2.63
N ALA A 199 -4.82 18.15 2.55
CA ALA A 199 -4.01 16.94 2.42
C ALA A 199 -4.30 15.94 3.56
N VAL A 200 -4.39 14.67 3.18
CA VAL A 200 -4.69 13.58 4.11
C VAL A 200 -3.56 13.42 5.14
N PRO A 201 -3.85 13.42 6.44
CA PRO A 201 -2.82 13.35 7.47
C PRO A 201 -2.10 11.99 7.44
N ILE A 202 -0.77 12.02 7.56
CA ILE A 202 0.07 10.83 7.70
C ILE A 202 0.36 10.64 9.19
N ASN A 203 -0.08 9.51 9.72
CA ASN A 203 0.14 9.13 11.11
C ASN A 203 1.57 8.56 11.29
N PRO A 204 2.45 9.23 12.06
CA PRO A 204 3.84 8.80 12.25
C PRO A 204 4.01 7.70 13.31
N LEU A 205 2.91 7.19 13.89
CA LEU A 205 2.95 6.18 14.95
C LEU A 205 3.72 4.93 14.51
N LYS A 206 4.72 4.56 15.32
CA LYS A 206 5.49 3.33 15.17
C LYS A 206 4.91 2.22 16.05
N VAL A 207 4.67 1.07 15.45
CA VAL A 207 4.04 -0.09 16.08
C VAL A 207 5.08 -0.96 16.77
N LYS A 208 4.78 -1.39 18.01
CA LYS A 208 5.58 -2.39 18.73
C LYS A 208 5.11 -3.81 18.41
N MET A 209 6.06 -4.68 18.11
CA MET A 209 5.80 -6.08 17.76
C MET A 209 5.69 -6.97 19.01
N LYS A 210 4.98 -8.10 18.89
CA LYS A 210 5.00 -9.17 19.89
C LYS A 210 6.37 -9.86 19.91
N ALA A 211 6.60 -10.68 20.93
CA ALA A 211 7.70 -11.63 20.90
C ALA A 211 7.52 -12.63 19.74
N ARG A 212 8.64 -13.16 19.25
CA ARG A 212 8.67 -14.22 18.21
C ARG A 212 8.02 -15.51 18.74
N PRO A 213 7.49 -16.40 17.89
CA PRO A 213 7.55 -16.41 16.42
C PRO A 213 6.54 -15.45 15.75
N TRP A 214 6.92 -14.91 14.59
CA TRP A 214 6.06 -14.09 13.74
C TRP A 214 5.67 -14.84 12.48
N THR A 215 4.61 -14.37 11.83
CA THR A 215 4.07 -14.91 10.59
C THR A 215 5.06 -14.76 9.44
N GLU A 216 5.76 -13.62 9.37
CA GLU A 216 6.75 -13.33 8.34
C GLU A 216 8.05 -12.77 8.94
N ARG A 217 9.10 -12.76 8.13
CA ARG A 217 10.38 -12.14 8.47
C ARG A 217 10.33 -10.64 8.18
N TRP A 218 9.62 -9.90 9.04
CA TRP A 218 9.42 -8.47 8.92
C TRP A 218 10.72 -7.66 8.94
N GLU A 219 11.76 -8.20 9.58
CA GLU A 219 13.09 -7.57 9.65
C GLU A 219 13.74 -7.39 8.28
N ARG A 220 13.25 -8.07 7.23
CA ARG A 220 13.76 -8.01 5.85
C ARG A 220 13.01 -7.04 4.94
N LYS A 221 11.87 -6.50 5.38
CA LYS A 221 10.94 -5.77 4.50
C LYS A 221 11.10 -4.24 4.53
N GLU A 222 12.17 -3.73 5.14
CA GLU A 222 12.47 -2.29 5.23
C GLU A 222 11.26 -1.42 5.67
N LEU A 223 10.52 -1.90 6.68
CA LEU A 223 9.33 -1.23 7.19
C LEU A 223 9.67 0.06 7.95
N LYS A 224 8.89 1.12 7.73
CA LYS A 224 9.06 2.42 8.39
C LYS A 224 8.13 2.60 9.59
N GLY A 225 6.98 1.93 9.57
CA GLY A 225 5.93 2.02 10.59
C GLY A 225 6.09 1.09 11.79
N VAL A 226 7.18 0.35 11.88
CA VAL A 226 7.48 -0.56 13.00
C VAL A 226 8.60 0.04 13.85
N SER A 227 8.47 -0.04 15.18
CA SER A 227 9.57 0.33 16.09
C SER A 227 10.72 -0.66 15.95
N ASP A 228 11.87 -0.39 16.57
CA ASP A 228 12.94 -1.38 16.61
C ASP A 228 12.43 -2.73 17.14
N PHE A 229 12.78 -3.79 16.43
CA PHE A 229 12.38 -5.16 16.71
C PHE A 229 13.08 -5.71 17.97
N GLY A 230 14.15 -5.06 18.45
CA GLY A 230 14.94 -5.53 19.58
C GLY A 230 15.64 -6.86 19.29
N LEU A 231 16.02 -7.08 18.03
CA LEU A 231 16.64 -8.33 17.60
C LEU A 231 18.16 -8.29 17.79
N PRO A 232 18.80 -9.45 18.04
CA PRO A 232 20.25 -9.54 17.99
C PRO A 232 20.81 -9.16 16.62
N GLU A 233 21.96 -8.50 16.60
CA GLU A 233 22.64 -7.97 15.39
C GLU A 233 22.76 -8.97 14.24
N ARG A 234 22.95 -10.26 14.55
CA ARG A 234 23.01 -11.34 13.56
C ARG A 234 21.82 -11.39 12.60
N PHE A 235 20.63 -10.94 13.04
CA PHE A 235 19.43 -10.90 12.19
C PHE A 235 19.48 -9.74 11.21
N HIS A 236 19.98 -8.58 11.64
CA HIS A 236 20.17 -7.40 10.78
C HIS A 236 21.23 -7.67 9.71
N ILE A 237 22.34 -8.32 10.08
CA ILE A 237 23.37 -8.76 9.12
C ILE A 237 22.76 -9.66 8.04
N ARG A 238 21.99 -10.69 8.44
CA ARG A 238 21.32 -11.60 7.49
C ARG A 238 20.24 -10.92 6.66
N ALA A 239 19.59 -9.88 7.19
CA ALA A 239 18.62 -9.10 6.43
C ALA A 239 19.34 -8.29 5.34
N ALA A 240 20.46 -7.63 5.69
CA ALA A 240 21.31 -6.90 4.77
C ALA A 240 21.92 -7.79 3.67
N GLU A 241 22.31 -9.03 4.00
CA GLU A 241 22.80 -10.01 3.02
C GLU A 241 21.77 -10.39 1.95
N VAL A 242 20.48 -10.44 2.32
CA VAL A 242 19.38 -10.82 1.43
C VAL A 242 18.77 -9.60 0.73
N ALA A 243 19.06 -8.39 1.22
CA ALA A 243 18.55 -7.17 0.63
C ALA A 243 19.01 -7.03 -0.81
N THR A 244 18.18 -6.39 -1.63
CA THR A 244 18.45 -6.18 -3.06
C THR A 244 18.50 -4.69 -3.40
N PRO A 245 19.52 -3.93 -2.94
CA PRO A 245 19.59 -2.48 -3.15
C PRO A 245 19.59 -2.06 -4.62
N TRP A 246 20.08 -2.92 -5.52
CA TRP A 246 20.11 -2.66 -6.96
C TRP A 246 18.73 -2.53 -7.59
N GLU A 247 17.66 -3.08 -6.98
CA GLU A 247 16.31 -2.97 -7.51
C GLU A 247 15.80 -1.52 -7.58
N LYS A 248 16.28 -0.64 -6.70
CA LYS A 248 15.98 0.80 -6.76
C LYS A 248 16.46 1.42 -8.07
N PHE A 249 17.51 0.87 -8.66
CA PHE A 249 18.13 1.34 -9.90
C PHE A 249 17.72 0.51 -11.13
N ASP A 250 16.89 -0.52 -10.96
CA ASP A 250 16.40 -1.35 -12.07
C ASP A 250 15.28 -0.62 -12.82
N LEU A 251 15.66 0.12 -13.85
CA LEU A 251 14.75 0.87 -14.72
C LEU A 251 13.75 -0.04 -15.43
N MET A 252 14.12 -1.29 -15.75
CA MET A 252 13.23 -2.23 -16.43
C MET A 252 12.16 -2.73 -15.49
N LYS A 253 12.51 -3.02 -14.23
CA LYS A 253 11.55 -3.35 -13.17
C LYS A 253 10.60 -2.18 -12.91
N GLN A 254 11.11 -0.96 -12.81
CA GLN A 254 10.29 0.25 -12.68
C GLN A 254 9.32 0.37 -13.86
N TYR A 255 9.82 0.28 -15.10
CA TYR A 255 9.00 0.35 -16.31
C TYR A 255 7.87 -0.68 -16.33
N ARG A 256 8.16 -1.94 -15.94
CA ARG A 256 7.13 -3.01 -15.86
C ARG A 256 6.10 -2.76 -14.75
N GLN A 257 6.46 -2.07 -13.67
CA GLN A 257 5.56 -1.78 -12.55
C GLN A 257 4.75 -0.50 -12.76
N THR A 258 5.27 0.45 -13.54
CA THR A 258 4.65 1.75 -13.77
C THR A 258 3.85 1.75 -15.06
N ILE A 259 2.64 2.30 -15.01
CA ILE A 259 1.84 2.54 -16.21
C ILE A 259 2.28 3.87 -16.83
N PRO A 260 2.48 3.95 -18.16
CA PRO A 260 2.83 5.20 -18.83
C PRO A 260 1.83 6.32 -18.53
N GLU A 261 2.33 7.53 -18.27
CA GLU A 261 1.51 8.69 -17.90
C GLU A 261 0.43 9.01 -18.93
N GLU A 262 0.71 8.87 -20.22
CA GLU A 262 -0.27 9.07 -21.30
C GLU A 262 -1.51 8.16 -21.18
N GLN A 263 -1.30 6.93 -20.71
CA GLN A 263 -2.41 5.99 -20.48
C GLN A 263 -3.17 6.39 -19.21
N GLN A 264 -2.45 6.85 -18.18
CA GLN A 264 -3.07 7.34 -16.95
C GLN A 264 -3.97 8.56 -17.23
N VAL A 265 -3.51 9.52 -18.05
CA VAL A 265 -4.29 10.73 -18.40
C VAL A 265 -5.65 10.36 -18.98
N LYS A 266 -5.69 9.45 -19.96
CA LYS A 266 -6.95 8.99 -20.57
C LYS A 266 -7.92 8.39 -19.53
N ILE A 267 -7.39 7.59 -18.61
CA ILE A 267 -8.17 6.97 -17.54
C ILE A 267 -8.69 8.04 -16.57
N TRP A 268 -7.82 8.97 -16.18
CA TRP A 268 -8.15 10.03 -15.22
C TRP A 268 -9.12 11.05 -15.77
N GLU A 269 -9.05 11.39 -17.06
CA GLU A 269 -10.07 12.22 -17.70
C GLU A 269 -11.45 11.56 -17.68
N GLU A 270 -11.54 10.24 -17.92
CA GLU A 270 -12.80 9.51 -17.85
C GLU A 270 -13.36 9.49 -16.41
N VAL A 271 -12.51 9.22 -15.42
CA VAL A 271 -12.88 9.23 -14.00
C VAL A 271 -13.28 10.63 -13.54
N HIS A 272 -12.54 11.67 -13.94
CA HIS A 272 -12.83 13.06 -13.61
C HIS A 272 -14.19 13.50 -14.15
N LYS A 273 -14.45 13.25 -15.45
CA LYS A 273 -15.74 13.54 -16.10
C LYS A 273 -16.90 12.86 -15.38
N HIS A 274 -16.70 11.62 -14.94
CA HIS A 274 -17.71 10.91 -14.17
C HIS A 274 -17.94 11.54 -12.80
N ARG A 275 -16.86 11.84 -12.06
CA ARG A 275 -16.92 12.45 -10.73
C ARG A 275 -17.67 13.78 -10.76
N THR A 276 -17.32 14.67 -11.69
CA THR A 276 -17.99 15.96 -11.85
C THR A 276 -19.48 15.80 -12.21
N THR A 277 -19.82 14.85 -13.08
CA THR A 277 -21.21 14.54 -13.43
C THR A 277 -22.02 14.08 -12.20
N VAL A 278 -21.43 13.21 -11.37
CA VAL A 278 -22.08 12.73 -10.13
C VAL A 278 -22.22 13.85 -9.11
N GLU A 279 -21.17 14.64 -8.88
CA GLU A 279 -21.19 15.80 -7.97
C GLU A 279 -22.27 16.83 -8.39
N ASP A 280 -22.38 17.12 -9.68
CA ASP A 280 -23.40 18.01 -10.23
C ASP A 280 -24.81 17.46 -10.05
N ALA A 281 -25.01 16.16 -10.29
CA ALA A 281 -26.30 15.50 -10.08
C ALA A 281 -26.71 15.56 -8.60
N GLN A 282 -25.80 15.24 -7.68
CA GLN A 282 -26.03 15.35 -6.25
C GLN A 282 -26.33 16.80 -5.83
N ARG A 283 -25.60 17.79 -6.37
CA ARG A 283 -25.82 19.21 -6.09
C ARG A 283 -27.21 19.67 -6.54
N ARG A 284 -27.65 19.26 -7.73
CA ARG A 284 -29.00 19.53 -8.24
C ARG A 284 -30.07 18.89 -7.35
N GLU A 285 -29.86 17.65 -6.92
CA GLU A 285 -30.79 16.96 -6.02
C GLU A 285 -30.88 17.63 -4.64
N ARG A 286 -29.75 18.01 -4.05
CA ARG A 286 -29.69 18.77 -2.78
C ARG A 286 -30.49 20.08 -2.90
N ARG A 287 -30.29 20.84 -4.00
CA ARG A 287 -31.04 22.07 -4.27
C ARG A 287 -32.55 21.82 -4.40
N ARG A 288 -32.95 20.75 -5.10
CA ARG A 288 -34.36 20.35 -5.25
C ARG A 288 -35.01 20.03 -3.89
N LYS A 289 -34.33 19.24 -3.04
CA LYS A 289 -34.81 18.89 -1.70
C LYS A 289 -34.97 20.13 -0.80
N LEU A 290 -34.04 21.09 -0.89
CA LEU A 290 -34.12 22.35 -0.14
C LEU A 290 -35.31 23.23 -0.58
N LEU A 291 -35.62 23.27 -1.87
CA LEU A 291 -36.79 24.01 -2.38
C LEU A 291 -38.09 23.37 -1.89
N GLN A 292 -38.23 22.05 -2.03
CA GLN A 292 -39.40 21.31 -1.54
C GLN A 292 -39.64 21.49 -0.04
N LYS A 293 -38.58 21.57 0.77
CA LYS A 293 -38.68 21.81 2.21
C LYS A 293 -39.17 23.23 2.57
N LYS A 294 -38.99 24.22 1.69
CA LYS A 294 -39.49 25.59 1.91
C LYS A 294 -40.98 25.75 1.61
N ASP A 295 -41.53 24.86 0.79
CA ASP A 295 -42.93 24.88 0.36
C ASP A 295 -43.87 24.11 1.32
N THR A 296 -43.32 23.52 2.38
CA THR A 296 -43.99 22.76 3.46
C THR A 296 -43.77 23.43 4.81
#